data_AF-A0A4R8I400-F1
#
_entry.id   AF-A0A4R8I400-F1
#
_cell.length_a   1.000
_cell.length_b   1.000
_cell.length_c   1.000
_cell.angle_alpha   90.00
_cell.angle_beta   90.00
_cell.angle_gamma   90.00
#
_symmetry.space_group_name_H-M   'P 1'
#
loop_
_entity.id
_entity.type
_entity.pdbx_description
1 polymer ?
#
loop_
_entity_poly.entity_id
_entity_poly.type
_entity_poly.pdbx_seq_one_letter_code
_entity_poly.pdbx_strand_id
1 'polypeptide(L)'
;MSKKNPLILLVLLLLPNFVLANAGSPMMWFGFIHLVWINAIIGIYESKILTSKFNVSNRKWLIILANYVSMFIGLYYIAPHFSELSGNTDFWGGKTRLGEYKLGGFLSGMGISFIATLIIEFPFYFLALKQKTKDWSIIKPFIFANLITNIIMFIIYFIIVSFGVKWN
;
A
#
# COMPACT_ATOMS: atom_id res chain seq x y z
N MET A 1 22.76 14.76 -38.86
CA MET A 1 23.19 13.50 -38.21
C MET A 1 23.66 13.81 -36.79
N SER A 2 22.86 13.46 -35.78
CA SER A 2 23.17 13.77 -34.37
C SER A 2 24.36 12.93 -33.89
N LYS A 3 25.41 13.60 -33.39
CA LYS A 3 26.57 12.97 -32.74
C LYS A 3 26.07 12.25 -31.48
N LYS A 4 25.81 10.95 -31.58
CA LYS A 4 25.45 10.11 -30.44
C LYS A 4 26.63 10.14 -29.46
N ASN A 5 26.43 10.76 -28.30
CA ASN A 5 27.47 10.90 -27.28
C ASN A 5 27.75 9.50 -26.69
N PRO A 6 28.93 8.90 -26.92
CA PRO A 6 29.21 7.52 -26.51
C PRO A 6 29.15 7.35 -24.98
N LEU A 7 29.33 8.44 -24.23
CA LEU A 7 29.19 8.50 -22.79
C LEU A 7 27.73 8.28 -22.32
N ILE A 8 26.75 8.79 -23.06
CA ILE A 8 25.32 8.54 -22.77
C ILE A 8 24.99 7.07 -23.03
N LEU A 9 25.54 6.50 -24.09
CA LEU A 9 25.36 5.07 -24.40
C LEU A 9 26.01 4.19 -23.33
N LEU A 10 27.20 4.56 -22.86
CA LEU A 10 27.91 3.86 -21.78
C LEU A 10 27.15 3.96 -20.45
N VAL A 11 26.62 5.13 -20.11
CA VAL A 11 25.77 5.33 -18.92
C VAL A 11 24.45 4.55 -19.03
N LEU A 12 23.86 4.44 -20.23
CA LEU A 12 22.66 3.62 -20.49
C LEU A 12 22.95 2.11 -20.49
N LEU A 13 24.17 1.69 -20.81
CA LEU A 13 24.62 0.29 -20.74
C LEU A 13 25.09 -0.11 -19.33
N LEU A 14 25.51 0.86 -18.52
CA LEU A 14 25.83 0.72 -17.10
C LEU A 14 24.58 0.92 -16.21
N LEU A 15 23.50 1.49 -16.74
CA LEU A 15 22.17 1.41 -16.15
C LEU A 15 21.81 -0.08 -16.09
N PRO A 16 21.58 -0.61 -14.90
CA PRO A 16 22.10 -1.92 -14.63
C PRO A 16 21.22 -3.00 -15.25
N ASN A 17 21.84 -4.10 -15.67
CA ASN A 17 21.18 -5.40 -15.88
C ASN A 17 20.29 -5.85 -14.70
N PHE A 18 20.30 -5.15 -13.56
CA PHE A 18 19.39 -5.33 -12.42
C PHE A 18 17.92 -5.02 -12.74
N VAL A 19 17.64 -4.16 -13.72
CA VAL A 19 16.25 -3.84 -14.11
C VAL A 19 15.65 -4.90 -15.04
N LEU A 20 16.48 -5.69 -15.74
CA LEU A 20 16.04 -6.64 -16.76
C LEU A 20 16.16 -8.12 -16.34
N ALA A 21 16.98 -8.49 -15.35
CA ALA A 21 17.12 -9.88 -14.92
C ALA A 21 15.95 -10.38 -14.03
N ASN A 22 15.26 -9.45 -13.36
CA ASN A 22 13.97 -9.67 -12.73
C ASN A 22 12.98 -8.73 -13.40
N ALA A 23 12.27 -9.19 -14.43
CA ALA A 23 10.91 -8.68 -14.61
C ALA A 23 10.20 -9.00 -13.30
N GLY A 24 10.12 -8.02 -12.39
CA GLY A 24 9.70 -8.24 -11.01
C GLY A 24 8.41 -9.07 -10.96
N SER A 25 8.23 -9.87 -9.91
CA SER A 25 6.96 -10.58 -9.72
C SER A 25 5.79 -9.60 -9.84
N PRO A 26 4.58 -10.07 -10.23
CA PRO A 26 3.39 -9.22 -10.22
C PRO A 26 3.23 -8.45 -8.89
N MET A 27 3.66 -9.04 -7.78
CA MET A 27 3.70 -8.43 -6.46
C MET A 27 4.71 -7.26 -6.35
N MET A 28 5.90 -7.34 -6.94
CA MET A 28 6.86 -6.23 -6.99
C MET A 28 6.34 -5.06 -7.82
N TRP A 29 5.82 -5.33 -9.02
CA TRP A 29 5.22 -4.28 -9.87
C TRP A 29 3.99 -3.66 -9.22
N PHE A 30 3.15 -4.48 -8.60
CA PHE A 30 2.03 -3.99 -7.83
C PHE A 30 2.50 -3.14 -6.66
N GLY A 31 3.55 -3.53 -5.93
CA GLY A 31 4.16 -2.72 -4.88
C GLY A 31 4.58 -1.34 -5.38
N PHE A 32 5.24 -1.26 -6.54
CA PHE A 32 5.63 0.01 -7.15
C PHE A 32 4.43 0.87 -7.59
N ILE A 33 3.48 0.28 -8.32
CA ILE A 33 2.26 0.98 -8.77
C ILE A 33 1.44 1.43 -7.57
N HIS A 34 1.37 0.58 -6.53
CA HIS A 34 0.71 0.90 -5.28
C HIS A 34 1.37 2.10 -4.64
N LEU A 35 2.70 2.08 -4.54
CA LEU A 35 3.50 3.15 -3.97
C LEU A 35 3.29 4.49 -4.66
N VAL A 36 3.19 4.54 -5.99
CA VAL A 36 3.14 5.82 -6.72
C VAL A 36 1.71 6.30 -7.01
N TRP A 37 0.78 5.39 -7.31
CA TRP A 37 -0.53 5.77 -7.87
C TRP A 37 -1.70 5.32 -7.02
N ILE A 38 -1.70 4.08 -6.55
CA ILE A 38 -2.89 3.52 -5.87
C ILE A 38 -3.13 4.24 -4.54
N ASN A 39 -2.09 4.59 -3.77
CA ASN A 39 -2.28 5.33 -2.51
C ASN A 39 -2.94 6.70 -2.73
N ALA A 40 -2.56 7.43 -3.79
CA ALA A 40 -3.21 8.69 -4.13
C ALA A 40 -4.69 8.48 -4.50
N ILE A 41 -4.98 7.44 -5.28
CA ILE A 41 -6.34 7.07 -5.67
C ILE A 41 -7.17 6.70 -4.43
N ILE A 42 -6.64 5.87 -3.54
CA ILE A 42 -7.26 5.49 -2.26
C ILE A 42 -7.62 6.74 -1.46
N GLY A 43 -6.65 7.63 -1.21
CA GLY A 43 -6.92 8.84 -0.43
C GLY A 43 -7.97 9.77 -1.07
N ILE A 44 -8.04 9.81 -2.40
CA ILE A 44 -9.12 10.53 -3.12
C ILE A 44 -10.48 9.87 -2.87
N TYR A 45 -10.56 8.54 -2.96
CA TYR A 45 -11.80 7.80 -2.72
C TYR A 45 -12.25 7.90 -1.27
N GLU A 46 -11.36 7.81 -0.29
CA GLU A 46 -11.68 7.97 1.13
C GLU A 46 -12.22 9.37 1.41
N SER A 47 -11.54 10.41 0.91
CA SER A 47 -12.01 11.80 0.99
C SER A 47 -13.40 11.96 0.38
N LYS A 48 -13.66 11.28 -0.75
CA LYS A 48 -14.97 11.27 -1.41
C LYS A 48 -16.03 10.57 -0.56
N ILE A 49 -15.74 9.37 -0.02
CA ILE A 49 -16.66 8.62 0.86
C ILE A 49 -17.05 9.48 2.07
N LEU A 50 -16.06 10.09 2.72
CA LEU A 50 -16.29 10.98 3.87
C LEU A 50 -17.21 12.14 3.51
N THR A 51 -17.00 12.78 2.36
CA THR A 51 -17.80 13.92 1.92
C THR A 51 -19.21 13.50 1.46
N SER A 52 -19.32 12.49 0.60
CA SER A 52 -20.59 12.15 -0.05
C SER A 52 -21.53 11.32 0.84
N LYS A 53 -20.98 10.45 1.69
CA LYS A 53 -21.80 9.54 2.53
C LYS A 53 -22.01 10.07 3.94
N PHE A 54 -21.02 10.75 4.50
CA PHE A 54 -21.05 11.21 5.89
C PHE A 54 -21.11 12.73 6.03
N ASN A 55 -21.11 13.48 4.91
CA ASN A 55 -21.09 14.94 4.90
C ASN A 55 -19.92 15.55 5.70
N VAL A 56 -18.80 14.82 5.80
CA VAL A 56 -17.62 15.23 6.55
C VAL A 56 -16.68 16.01 5.64
N SER A 57 -16.67 17.33 5.80
CA SER A 57 -15.76 18.21 5.05
C SER A 57 -14.32 18.03 5.52
N ASN A 58 -13.43 17.69 4.58
CA ASN A 58 -12.04 17.34 4.87
C ASN A 58 -11.05 17.99 3.90
N ARG A 59 -9.78 18.06 4.32
CA ARG A 59 -8.64 18.46 3.51
C ARG A 59 -8.08 17.22 2.81
N LYS A 60 -8.56 16.95 1.59
CA LYS A 60 -8.20 15.77 0.78
C LYS A 60 -6.70 15.44 0.77
N TRP A 61 -5.83 16.44 0.66
CA TRP A 61 -4.37 16.24 0.62
C TRP A 61 -3.81 15.61 1.91
N LEU A 62 -4.41 15.85 3.08
CA LEU A 62 -4.00 15.22 4.33
C LEU A 62 -4.41 13.75 4.39
N ILE A 63 -5.56 13.40 3.81
CA ILE A 63 -6.00 11.99 3.69
C ILE A 63 -5.06 11.23 2.76
N ILE A 64 -4.71 11.83 1.61
CA ILE A 64 -3.72 11.25 0.70
C ILE A 64 -2.37 11.08 1.42
N LEU A 65 -1.89 12.11 2.11
CA LEU A 65 -0.65 12.03 2.87
C LEU A 65 -0.68 10.92 3.93
N ALA A 66 -1.79 10.78 4.66
CA ALA A 66 -1.99 9.71 5.65
C ALA A 66 -1.75 8.34 5.04
N ASN A 67 -2.31 8.10 3.86
CA ASN A 67 -2.22 6.83 3.16
C ASN A 67 -0.78 6.51 2.71
N TYR A 68 -0.07 7.50 2.17
CA TYR A 68 1.37 7.36 1.90
C TYR A 68 2.20 7.09 3.16
N VAL A 69 1.94 7.81 4.26
CA VAL A 69 2.65 7.60 5.53
C VAL A 69 2.39 6.20 6.07
N SER A 70 1.13 5.76 6.06
CA SER A 70 0.73 4.41 6.44
C SER A 70 1.44 3.35 5.61
N MET A 71 1.48 3.53 4.29
CA MET A 71 2.20 2.61 3.40
C MET A 71 3.71 2.58 3.68
N PHE A 72 4.37 3.72 3.86
CA PHE A 72 5.81 3.72 4.18
C PHE A 72 6.10 3.03 5.52
N ILE A 73 5.29 3.30 6.55
CA ILE A 73 5.42 2.62 7.84
C ILE A 73 5.13 1.12 7.68
N GLY A 74 4.12 0.77 6.91
CA GLY A 74 3.77 -0.59 6.52
C GLY A 74 4.96 -1.31 5.90
N LEU A 75 5.59 -0.71 4.90
CA LEU A 75 6.70 -1.31 4.15
C LEU A 75 7.98 -1.45 4.98
N TYR A 76 8.35 -0.44 5.77
CA TYR A 76 9.65 -0.41 6.46
C TYR A 76 9.64 -0.99 7.87
N TYR A 77 8.49 -1.01 8.55
CA TYR A 77 8.42 -1.44 9.96
C TYR A 77 7.50 -2.65 10.15
N ILE A 78 6.29 -2.62 9.56
CA ILE A 78 5.29 -3.67 9.82
C ILE A 78 5.60 -4.93 9.03
N ALA A 79 5.83 -4.78 7.73
CA ALA A 79 6.09 -5.86 6.80
C ALA A 79 7.35 -6.69 7.18
N PRO A 80 8.52 -6.09 7.49
CA PRO A 80 9.70 -6.85 7.86
C PRO A 80 9.52 -7.59 9.20
N HIS A 81 8.92 -6.92 10.19
CA HIS A 81 8.71 -7.53 11.50
C HIS A 81 7.75 -8.72 11.44
N PHE A 82 6.67 -8.62 10.64
CA PHE A 82 5.74 -9.73 10.45
C PHE A 82 6.34 -10.88 9.62
N SER A 83 7.17 -10.53 8.65
CA SER A 83 7.94 -11.48 7.82
C SER A 83 8.88 -12.34 8.67
N GLU A 84 9.56 -11.74 9.66
CA GLU A 84 10.40 -12.45 10.64
C GLU A 84 9.59 -13.36 11.57
N LEU A 85 8.45 -12.89 12.09
CA LEU A 85 7.63 -13.62 13.07
C LEU A 85 6.83 -14.79 12.47
N SER A 86 6.34 -14.63 11.24
CA SER A 86 5.41 -15.59 10.61
C SER A 86 6.10 -16.66 9.77
N GLY A 87 7.43 -16.57 9.57
CA GLY A 87 8.20 -17.44 8.68
C GLY A 87 7.89 -17.24 7.19
N ASN A 88 6.97 -16.32 6.85
CA ASN A 88 6.72 -15.87 5.49
C ASN A 88 7.62 -14.67 5.23
N THR A 89 8.89 -14.94 4.90
CA THR A 89 9.89 -13.87 4.71
C THR A 89 9.52 -12.86 3.60
N ASP A 90 8.46 -13.18 2.85
CA ASP A 90 8.29 -12.77 1.47
C ASP A 90 6.94 -12.18 1.10
N PHE A 91 6.05 -12.02 2.07
CA PHE A 91 4.75 -11.39 1.85
C PHE A 91 4.87 -9.97 1.24
N TRP A 92 5.97 -9.28 1.53
CA TRP A 92 6.18 -7.88 1.13
C TRP A 92 7.58 -7.61 0.53
N GLY A 93 8.49 -8.60 0.54
CA GLY A 93 9.94 -8.38 0.53
C GLY A 93 10.71 -8.70 -0.75
N GLY A 94 10.10 -9.30 -1.78
CA GLY A 94 10.74 -9.52 -3.09
C GLY A 94 12.01 -10.38 -3.08
N LYS A 95 12.22 -11.25 -2.07
CA LYS A 95 13.46 -12.05 -1.91
C LYS A 95 13.32 -13.54 -2.20
N THR A 96 12.15 -14.05 -2.55
CA THR A 96 11.91 -15.47 -2.88
C THR A 96 11.60 -15.68 -4.36
N ARG A 97 12.12 -16.80 -4.87
CA ARG A 97 11.51 -17.53 -5.98
C ARG A 97 10.19 -18.11 -5.47
N LEU A 98 9.08 -17.77 -6.14
CA LEU A 98 7.77 -18.46 -6.14
C LEU A 98 7.67 -19.66 -5.17
N GLY A 99 7.04 -19.52 -3.99
CA GLY A 99 6.92 -20.64 -3.05
C GLY A 99 6.06 -20.36 -1.81
N GLU A 100 4.97 -21.13 -1.68
CA GLU A 100 4.11 -21.41 -0.51
C GLU A 100 3.71 -20.23 0.42
N TYR A 101 2.59 -19.58 0.10
CA TYR A 101 1.89 -18.72 1.06
C TYR A 101 0.91 -19.55 1.89
N LYS A 102 1.07 -19.52 3.21
CA LYS A 102 0.06 -20.04 4.13
C LYS A 102 -1.12 -19.08 4.20
N LEU A 103 -2.33 -19.58 3.92
CA LEU A 103 -3.54 -18.75 3.92
C LEU A 103 -3.76 -18.02 5.27
N GLY A 104 -3.53 -18.71 6.38
CA GLY A 104 -3.65 -18.12 7.72
C GLY A 104 -2.64 -16.97 7.98
N GLY A 105 -1.41 -17.10 7.47
CA GLY A 105 -0.40 -16.03 7.52
C GLY A 105 -0.80 -14.83 6.67
N PHE A 106 -1.41 -15.06 5.51
CA PHE A 106 -1.93 -14.00 4.65
C PHE A 106 -3.07 -13.22 5.31
N LEU A 107 -4.07 -13.93 5.84
CA LEU A 107 -5.21 -13.30 6.50
C LEU A 107 -4.80 -12.52 7.75
N SER A 108 -3.92 -13.08 8.57
CA SER A 108 -3.40 -12.39 9.77
C SER A 108 -2.56 -11.16 9.41
N GLY A 109 -1.68 -11.26 8.41
CA GLY A 109 -0.89 -10.14 7.93
C GLY A 109 -1.75 -8.98 7.42
N MET A 110 -2.78 -9.28 6.62
CA MET A 110 -3.73 -8.28 6.14
C MET A 110 -4.55 -7.66 7.29
N GLY A 111 -4.99 -8.46 8.25
CA GLY A 111 -5.72 -7.98 9.42
C GLY A 111 -4.90 -7.06 10.31
N ILE A 112 -3.65 -7.42 10.60
CA ILE A 112 -2.72 -6.59 11.37
C ILE A 112 -2.39 -5.31 10.62
N SER A 113 -2.12 -5.40 9.31
CA SER A 113 -1.88 -4.23 8.47
C SER A 113 -3.07 -3.27 8.51
N PHE A 114 -4.30 -3.77 8.45
CA PHE A 114 -5.49 -2.95 8.56
C PHE A 114 -5.58 -2.21 9.91
N ILE A 115 -5.35 -2.91 11.02
CA ILE A 115 -5.35 -2.28 12.35
C ILE A 115 -4.27 -1.20 12.44
N ALA A 116 -3.08 -1.48 11.93
CA ALA A 116 -2.00 -0.52 11.93
C ALA A 116 -2.32 0.71 11.06
N THR A 117 -2.92 0.52 9.88
CA THR A 117 -3.42 1.63 9.05
C THR A 117 -4.38 2.51 9.83
N LEU A 118 -5.36 1.94 10.54
CA LEU A 118 -6.28 2.72 11.36
C LEU A 118 -5.55 3.57 12.40
N ILE A 119 -4.56 3.00 13.09
CA ILE A 119 -3.79 3.71 14.13
C ILE A 119 -2.96 4.85 13.51
N ILE A 120 -2.27 4.56 12.41
CA ILE A 120 -1.33 5.49 11.77
C ILE A 120 -2.08 6.63 11.09
N GLU A 121 -3.18 6.34 10.39
CA GLU A 121 -3.90 7.34 9.62
C GLU A 121 -4.82 8.21 10.48
N PHE A 122 -5.29 7.72 11.63
CA PHE A 122 -6.20 8.45 12.50
C PHE A 122 -5.76 9.88 12.87
N PRO A 123 -4.50 10.15 13.30
CA PRO A 123 -4.06 11.52 13.59
C PRO A 123 -4.16 12.44 12.37
N PHE A 124 -3.83 11.95 11.17
CA PHE A 124 -3.94 12.73 9.93
C PHE A 124 -5.39 12.97 9.54
N TYR A 125 -6.25 11.95 9.70
CA TYR A 125 -7.70 12.09 9.50
C TYR A 125 -8.26 13.19 10.40
N PHE A 126 -7.89 13.19 11.69
CA PHE A 126 -8.34 14.20 12.64
C PHE A 126 -7.88 15.61 12.23
N LEU A 127 -6.62 15.76 11.78
CA LEU A 127 -6.09 17.02 11.24
C LEU A 127 -6.75 17.45 9.92
N ALA A 128 -7.27 16.49 9.15
CA ALA A 128 -7.92 16.74 7.87
C ALA A 128 -9.32 17.33 8.03
N LEU A 129 -9.98 17.15 9.17
CA LEU A 129 -11.33 17.66 9.42
C LEU A 129 -11.34 19.20 9.35
N LYS A 130 -12.20 19.76 8.50
CA LYS A 130 -12.37 21.22 8.42
C LYS A 130 -13.27 21.75 9.53
N GLN A 131 -14.20 20.92 10.01
CA GLN A 131 -15.11 21.25 11.08
C GLN A 131 -14.60 20.58 12.36
N LYS A 132 -14.41 21.38 13.42
CA LYS A 132 -14.02 20.84 14.73
C LYS A 132 -15.25 20.28 15.41
N THR A 133 -15.49 18.98 15.22
CA THR A 133 -16.48 18.23 16.01
C THR A 133 -15.75 17.61 17.21
N LYS A 134 -16.34 17.75 18.41
CA LYS A 134 -15.79 17.18 19.65
C LYS A 134 -16.32 15.77 19.96
N ASP A 135 -17.11 15.22 19.06
CA ASP A 135 -17.85 13.99 19.30
C ASP A 135 -17.19 12.79 18.60
N TRP A 136 -17.26 11.62 19.25
CA TRP A 136 -16.73 10.34 18.79
C TRP A 136 -17.44 9.84 17.52
N SER A 137 -18.52 10.50 17.10
CA SER A 137 -19.22 10.25 15.84
C SER A 137 -18.34 10.38 14.58
N ILE A 138 -17.15 11.01 14.66
CA ILE A 138 -16.17 11.07 13.55
C ILE A 138 -15.43 9.75 13.30
N ILE A 139 -15.40 8.84 14.26
CA ILE A 139 -14.64 7.59 14.15
C ILE A 139 -15.34 6.62 13.19
N LYS A 140 -16.68 6.59 13.20
CA LYS A 140 -17.45 5.72 12.32
C LYS A 140 -17.20 6.03 10.82
N PRO A 141 -17.27 7.30 10.35
CA PRO A 141 -16.86 7.67 9.00
C PRO A 141 -15.44 7.24 8.64
N PHE A 142 -14.48 7.44 9.56
CA PHE A 142 -13.08 7.08 9.36
C PHE A 142 -12.91 5.57 9.14
N ILE A 143 -13.37 4.75 10.10
CA ILE A 143 -13.30 3.28 10.02
C ILE A 143 -14.03 2.79 8.77
N PHE A 144 -15.20 3.36 8.45
CA PHE A 144 -15.96 2.95 7.28
C PHE A 144 -15.19 3.20 5.97
N ALA A 145 -14.62 4.39 5.80
CA ALA A 145 -13.85 4.73 4.61
C ALA A 145 -12.65 3.78 4.45
N ASN A 146 -11.88 3.62 5.52
CA ASN A 146 -10.71 2.74 5.57
C ASN A 146 -11.06 1.28 5.34
N LEU A 147 -12.16 0.78 5.90
CA LEU A 147 -12.60 -0.60 5.73
C LEU A 147 -12.92 -0.89 4.25
N ILE A 148 -13.65 0.01 3.58
CA ILE A 148 -14.01 -0.17 2.18
C ILE A 148 -12.76 -0.20 1.30
N THR A 149 -11.83 0.73 1.48
CA THR A 149 -10.59 0.77 0.69
C THR A 149 -9.69 -0.42 0.98
N ASN A 150 -9.56 -0.83 2.24
CA ASN A 150 -8.76 -2.01 2.61
C ASN A 150 -9.39 -3.32 2.14
N ILE A 151 -10.71 -3.46 2.06
CA ILE A 151 -11.37 -4.62 1.45
C ILE A 151 -11.02 -4.71 -0.03
N ILE A 152 -11.06 -3.59 -0.76
CA ILE A 152 -10.68 -3.56 -2.18
C ILE A 152 -9.21 -3.96 -2.33
N MET A 153 -8.32 -3.40 -1.49
CA MET A 153 -6.91 -3.76 -1.51
C MET A 153 -6.67 -5.23 -1.17
N PHE A 154 -7.38 -5.76 -0.19
CA PHE A 154 -7.34 -7.18 0.16
C PHE A 154 -7.71 -8.07 -1.03
N ILE A 155 -8.79 -7.76 -1.74
CA ILE A 155 -9.21 -8.52 -2.92
C ILE A 155 -8.11 -8.47 -3.99
N ILE A 156 -7.53 -7.30 -4.25
CA ILE A 156 -6.46 -7.15 -5.24
C ILE A 156 -5.24 -7.98 -4.85
N TYR A 157 -4.76 -7.86 -3.61
CA TYR A 157 -3.63 -8.64 -3.10
C TYR A 157 -3.92 -10.15 -3.15
N PHE A 158 -5.12 -10.56 -2.76
CA PHE A 158 -5.53 -11.97 -2.79
C PHE A 158 -5.53 -12.53 -4.21
N ILE A 159 -6.04 -11.78 -5.19
CA ILE A 159 -6.03 -12.16 -6.61
C ILE A 159 -4.59 -12.29 -7.12
N ILE A 160 -3.74 -11.31 -6.86
CA ILE A 160 -2.33 -11.31 -7.29
C ILE A 160 -1.59 -12.53 -6.73
N VAL A 161 -1.78 -12.82 -5.44
CA VAL A 161 -1.14 -13.97 -4.78
C VAL A 161 -1.71 -15.29 -5.33
N SER A 162 -3.03 -15.36 -5.57
CA SER A 162 -3.69 -16.57 -6.10
C SER A 162 -3.21 -16.96 -7.50
N PHE A 163 -2.78 -15.99 -8.33
CA PHE A 163 -2.17 -16.29 -9.63
C PHE A 163 -0.73 -16.80 -9.52
N GLY A 164 -0.05 -16.53 -8.40
CA GLY A 164 1.37 -16.82 -8.22
C GLY A 164 1.66 -18.10 -7.46
N VAL A 165 0.73 -18.62 -6.64
CA VAL A 165 1.06 -19.66 -5.63
C VAL A 165 -0.07 -20.66 -5.39
N LYS A 166 0.28 -21.89 -4.98
CA LYS A 166 -0.63 -22.89 -4.42
C LYS A 166 -0.87 -22.61 -2.93
N TRP A 167 -2.12 -22.36 -2.56
CA TRP A 167 -2.52 -22.19 -1.17
C TRP A 167 -2.43 -23.52 -0.42
N ASN A 168 -1.67 -23.54 0.68
CA ASN A 168 -1.60 -24.66 1.63
C ASN A 168 -2.20 -24.26 2.99
#